data_AF-A0A1A8A5Z4-F1
#
_entry.id   AF-A0A1A8A5Z4-F1
#
_cell.length_a   1.000
_cell.length_b   1.000
_cell.length_c   1.000
_cell.angle_alpha   90.00
_cell.angle_beta   90.00
_cell.angle_gamma   90.00
#
_symmetry.space_group_name_H-M   'P 1'
#
loop_
_entity.id
_entity.type
_entity.pdbx_description
1 polymer ?
#
loop_
_entity_poly.entity_id
_entity_poly.type
_entity_poly.pdbx_seq_one_letter_code
_entity_poly.pdbx_strand_id
1 'polypeptide(L)'
;APGPIAEIELWRDRASVLSALCQQLKQPMVQKILDVTTKANPAIIHTLNGTIADLSKYHSESDNNVFFLKTLERHFLNLAAGSDFTMMKETIPEMMESLQIIWQISRHYNSNERMVPLMERIAWQLCEQVSRGLHVLKLLKVNREEAYSMVLCAKSVLEQWKSSYYDVRAAIEKSGRAPRWEFDHKRLFEISDYMASVCQDLCYVFQVQKEFHNFFDPDMKSREQIKEMLIRLDGLVSLFEEVEFDPFNISENGNWKKVMQDFDSALGVIDEETIEFVDLAFKTVHSSAAAFEMLLKFQQIPFRKAINDHLKRKFDGFLIQYCNEVDRINKIFDAEKSKPYLVKCETPVAGSITWARTLFCQIKEPMLSFLKAAQMLGSEQQSYM
;
A
#
# COMPACT_ATOMS: atom_id res chain seq x y z
N ALA A 1 -12.42 5.11 -21.02
CA ALA A 1 -13.65 4.39 -21.42
C ALA A 1 -14.80 4.90 -20.55
N PRO A 2 -16.08 4.81 -20.94
CA PRO A 2 -17.15 5.16 -20.02
C PRO A 2 -17.17 4.15 -18.86
N GLY A 3 -17.44 4.63 -17.63
CA GLY A 3 -17.51 3.80 -16.43
C GLY A 3 -18.65 2.75 -16.46
N PRO A 4 -18.79 1.93 -15.42
CA PRO A 4 -19.75 0.83 -15.39
C PRO A 4 -21.22 1.28 -15.39
N ILE A 5 -21.50 2.52 -14.93
CA ILE A 5 -22.85 3.13 -15.00
C ILE A 5 -23.36 3.20 -16.45
N ALA A 6 -22.49 3.46 -17.41
CA ALA A 6 -22.88 3.54 -18.81
C ALA A 6 -23.35 2.19 -19.37
N GLU A 7 -23.00 1.06 -18.76
CA GLU A 7 -23.57 -0.23 -19.13
C GLU A 7 -25.04 -0.32 -18.70
N ILE A 8 -25.36 0.19 -17.50
CA ILE A 8 -26.75 0.25 -17.00
C ILE A 8 -27.61 1.14 -17.90
N GLU A 9 -27.11 2.33 -18.24
CA GLU A 9 -27.81 3.28 -19.11
C GLU A 9 -28.06 2.67 -20.50
N LEU A 10 -27.05 2.03 -21.09
CA LEU A 10 -27.18 1.35 -22.38
C LEU A 10 -28.30 0.30 -22.37
N TRP A 11 -28.42 -0.51 -21.31
CA TRP A 11 -29.48 -1.51 -21.22
C TRP A 11 -30.86 -0.91 -20.92
N ARG A 12 -30.92 0.17 -20.13
CA ARG A 12 -32.16 0.93 -19.89
C ARG A 12 -32.70 1.53 -21.19
N ASP A 13 -31.84 2.17 -21.98
CA ASP A 13 -32.23 2.77 -23.25
C ASP A 13 -32.71 1.71 -24.24
N ARG A 14 -31.99 0.59 -24.34
CA ARG A 14 -32.42 -0.56 -25.15
C ARG A 14 -33.77 -1.10 -24.72
N ALA A 15 -33.98 -1.33 -23.42
CA ALA A 15 -35.25 -1.82 -22.90
C ALA A 15 -36.39 -0.84 -23.22
N SER A 16 -36.17 0.46 -23.03
CA SER A 16 -37.15 1.50 -23.33
C SER A 16 -37.55 1.50 -24.82
N VAL A 17 -36.56 1.49 -25.73
CA VAL A 17 -36.80 1.47 -27.18
C VAL A 17 -37.55 0.21 -27.61
N LEU A 18 -37.10 -0.97 -27.16
CA LEU A 18 -37.73 -2.24 -27.52
C LEU A 18 -39.14 -2.34 -26.94
N SER A 19 -39.37 -1.82 -25.73
CA SER A 19 -40.70 -1.78 -25.12
C SER A 19 -41.65 -0.88 -25.90
N ALA A 20 -41.18 0.29 -26.34
CA ALA A 20 -41.95 1.20 -27.17
C ALA A 20 -42.34 0.55 -28.51
N LEU A 21 -41.41 -0.16 -29.17
CA LEU A 21 -41.70 -0.90 -30.41
C LEU A 21 -42.73 -2.02 -30.19
N CYS A 22 -42.59 -2.79 -29.10
CA CYS A 22 -43.58 -3.80 -28.71
C CYS A 22 -44.97 -3.20 -28.47
N GLN A 23 -45.05 -2.01 -27.88
CA GLN A 23 -46.31 -1.30 -27.67
C GLN A 23 -46.91 -0.77 -28.98
N GLN A 24 -46.08 -0.25 -29.90
CA GLN A 24 -46.52 0.20 -31.22
C GLN A 24 -47.18 -0.95 -32.01
N LEU A 25 -46.60 -2.15 -31.98
CA LEU A 25 -47.19 -3.33 -32.62
C LEU A 25 -48.57 -3.68 -32.06
N LYS A 26 -48.83 -3.40 -30.78
CA LYS A 26 -50.12 -3.69 -30.12
C LYS A 26 -51.19 -2.63 -30.39
N GLN A 27 -50.87 -1.55 -31.09
CA GLN A 27 -51.85 -0.50 -31.37
C GLN A 27 -53.00 -1.02 -32.25
N PRO A 28 -54.26 -0.62 -31.97
CA PRO A 28 -55.42 -1.13 -32.71
C PRO A 28 -55.35 -0.92 -34.22
N MET A 29 -54.77 0.19 -34.68
CA MET A 29 -54.59 0.46 -36.11
C MET A 29 -53.58 -0.48 -36.76
N VAL A 30 -52.45 -0.74 -36.09
CA VAL A 30 -51.41 -1.65 -36.58
C VAL A 30 -51.95 -3.08 -36.65
N GLN A 31 -52.70 -3.52 -35.65
CA GLN A 31 -53.37 -4.83 -35.66
C GLN A 31 -54.34 -4.99 -36.86
N LYS A 32 -55.16 -3.97 -37.15
CA LYS A 32 -56.03 -3.99 -38.34
C LYS A 32 -55.23 -4.10 -39.65
N ILE A 33 -54.11 -3.39 -39.76
CA ILE A 33 -53.23 -3.46 -40.95
C ILE A 33 -52.64 -4.87 -41.08
N LEU A 34 -52.20 -5.49 -39.98
CA LEU A 34 -51.69 -6.86 -39.97
C LEU A 34 -52.77 -7.86 -40.39
N ASP A 35 -54.02 -7.73 -39.91
CA ASP A 35 -55.13 -8.61 -40.29
C ASP A 35 -55.45 -8.55 -41.78
N VAL A 36 -55.49 -7.33 -42.36
CA VAL A 36 -55.73 -7.14 -43.79
C VAL A 36 -54.57 -7.70 -44.61
N THR A 37 -53.33 -7.40 -44.20
CA THR A 37 -52.11 -7.86 -44.89
C THR A 37 -51.97 -9.37 -44.84
N THR A 38 -52.40 -10.02 -43.75
CA THR A 38 -52.42 -11.49 -43.61
C THR A 38 -53.32 -12.13 -44.66
N LYS A 39 -54.47 -11.51 -44.98
CA LYS A 39 -55.38 -11.99 -46.02
C LYS A 39 -54.85 -11.73 -47.43
N ALA A 40 -54.11 -10.64 -47.63
CA ALA A 40 -53.62 -10.23 -48.94
C ALA A 40 -52.29 -10.91 -49.35
N ASN A 41 -51.35 -11.06 -48.42
CA ASN A 41 -50.05 -11.68 -48.66
C ASN A 41 -49.49 -12.37 -47.40
N PRO A 42 -49.83 -13.66 -47.20
CA PRO A 42 -49.38 -14.43 -46.03
C PRO A 42 -47.87 -14.57 -45.90
N ALA A 43 -47.12 -14.56 -47.01
CA ALA A 43 -45.67 -14.76 -47.01
C ALA A 43 -44.94 -13.60 -46.30
N ILE A 44 -45.38 -12.36 -46.53
CA ILE A 44 -44.81 -11.17 -45.87
C ILE A 44 -45.07 -11.21 -44.36
N ILE A 45 -46.25 -11.66 -43.94
CA ILE A 45 -46.60 -11.79 -42.53
C ILE A 45 -45.78 -12.88 -41.84
N HIS A 46 -45.48 -13.98 -42.53
CA HIS A 46 -44.60 -15.02 -41.99
C HIS A 46 -43.21 -14.46 -41.66
N THR A 47 -42.60 -13.69 -42.58
CA THR A 47 -41.30 -13.04 -42.32
C THR A 47 -41.40 -12.03 -41.19
N LEU A 48 -42.45 -11.19 -41.17
CA LEU A 48 -42.66 -10.22 -40.10
C LEU A 48 -42.85 -10.88 -38.72
N ASN A 49 -43.56 -11.99 -38.64
CA ASN A 49 -43.72 -12.75 -37.40
C ASN A 49 -42.38 -13.25 -36.86
N GLY A 50 -41.43 -13.63 -37.73
CA GLY A 50 -40.05 -13.91 -37.34
C GLY A 50 -39.40 -12.70 -36.67
N THR A 51 -39.48 -11.52 -37.30
CA THR A 51 -38.95 -10.27 -36.73
C THR A 51 -39.63 -9.86 -35.42
N ILE A 52 -40.93 -10.08 -35.27
CA ILE A 52 -41.68 -9.82 -34.03
C ILE A 52 -41.25 -10.79 -32.91
N ALA A 53 -40.98 -12.05 -33.25
CA ALA A 53 -40.44 -13.03 -32.31
C ALA A 53 -39.03 -12.61 -31.84
N ASP A 54 -38.18 -12.16 -32.77
CA ASP A 54 -36.85 -11.62 -32.44
C ASP A 54 -36.95 -10.37 -31.56
N LEU A 55 -37.83 -9.42 -31.91
CA LEU A 55 -38.10 -8.24 -31.10
C LEU A 55 -38.54 -8.62 -29.67
N SER A 56 -39.46 -9.58 -29.54
CA SER A 56 -39.93 -10.05 -28.23
C SER A 56 -38.81 -10.72 -27.42
N LYS A 57 -37.94 -11.49 -28.09
CA LYS A 57 -36.75 -12.10 -27.48
C LYS A 57 -35.79 -11.03 -26.96
N TYR A 58 -35.43 -10.05 -27.79
CA TYR A 58 -34.51 -8.97 -27.40
C TYR A 58 -35.10 -8.09 -26.31
N HIS A 59 -36.41 -7.82 -26.34
CA HIS A 59 -37.11 -7.10 -25.27
C HIS A 59 -36.99 -7.85 -23.94
N SER A 60 -37.28 -9.16 -23.94
CA SER A 60 -37.14 -9.99 -22.75
C SER A 60 -35.70 -10.07 -22.23
N GLU A 61 -34.70 -10.12 -23.13
CA GLU A 61 -33.28 -10.05 -22.76
C GLU A 61 -32.96 -8.71 -22.10
N SER A 62 -33.39 -7.59 -22.70
CA SER A 62 -33.11 -6.27 -22.16
C SER A 62 -33.75 -6.03 -20.79
N ASP A 63 -34.99 -6.47 -20.57
CA ASP A 63 -35.66 -6.37 -19.27
C ASP A 63 -34.94 -7.18 -18.20
N ASN A 64 -34.50 -8.40 -18.55
CA ASN A 64 -33.76 -9.26 -17.62
C ASN A 64 -32.39 -8.65 -17.26
N ASN A 65 -31.69 -8.09 -18.24
CA ASN A 65 -30.40 -7.44 -18.02
C ASN A 65 -30.54 -6.19 -17.16
N VAL A 66 -31.53 -5.34 -17.42
CA VAL A 66 -31.82 -4.16 -16.58
C VAL A 66 -32.14 -4.58 -15.15
N PHE A 67 -32.91 -5.65 -14.96
CA PHE A 67 -33.23 -6.18 -13.62
C PHE A 67 -31.97 -6.53 -12.83
N PHE A 68 -31.04 -7.28 -13.43
CA PHE A 68 -29.80 -7.68 -12.76
C PHE A 68 -28.84 -6.50 -12.59
N LEU A 69 -28.60 -5.70 -13.63
CA LEU A 69 -27.65 -4.58 -13.54
C LEU A 69 -28.09 -3.51 -12.55
N LYS A 70 -29.40 -3.34 -12.33
CA LYS A 70 -29.92 -2.40 -11.33
C LYS A 70 -29.49 -2.77 -9.91
N THR A 71 -29.20 -4.05 -9.61
CA THR A 71 -28.70 -4.44 -8.29
C THR A 71 -27.28 -3.90 -8.02
N LEU A 72 -26.51 -3.62 -9.08
CA LEU A 72 -25.16 -3.09 -9.01
C LEU A 72 -25.09 -1.55 -9.01
N GLU A 73 -26.18 -0.86 -9.33
CA GLU A 73 -26.20 0.59 -9.55
C GLU A 73 -25.64 1.38 -8.36
N ARG A 74 -26.04 1.02 -7.14
CA ARG A 74 -25.54 1.67 -5.92
C ARG A 74 -24.03 1.49 -5.76
N HIS A 75 -23.53 0.29 -6.02
CA HIS A 75 -22.09 0.01 -5.94
C HIS A 75 -21.32 0.85 -6.97
N PHE A 76 -21.81 0.93 -8.21
CA PHE A 76 -21.18 1.74 -9.25
C PHE A 76 -21.20 3.24 -8.94
N LEU A 77 -22.28 3.75 -8.33
CA LEU A 77 -22.34 5.14 -7.86
C LEU A 77 -21.33 5.41 -6.76
N ASN A 78 -21.17 4.51 -5.79
CA ASN A 78 -20.14 4.63 -4.75
C ASN A 78 -18.73 4.67 -5.36
N LEU A 79 -18.44 3.82 -6.36
CA LEU A 79 -17.17 3.85 -7.08
C LEU A 79 -16.99 5.10 -7.96
N ALA A 80 -18.08 5.76 -8.37
CA ALA A 80 -18.03 6.96 -9.19
C ALA A 80 -17.91 8.25 -8.39
N ALA A 81 -18.37 8.26 -7.13
CA ALA A 81 -18.33 9.43 -6.26
C ALA A 81 -16.90 9.93 -5.98
N GLY A 82 -15.92 9.03 -5.92
CA GLY A 82 -14.49 9.36 -6.04
C GLY A 82 -13.84 10.10 -4.87
N SER A 83 -14.60 10.49 -3.84
CA SER A 83 -14.09 11.32 -2.74
C SER A 83 -13.54 10.52 -1.55
N ASP A 84 -13.82 9.22 -1.46
CA ASP A 84 -13.45 8.39 -0.32
C ASP A 84 -13.00 6.99 -0.74
N PHE A 85 -11.68 6.75 -0.72
CA PHE A 85 -11.10 5.44 -1.00
C PHE A 85 -11.52 4.37 0.02
N THR A 86 -11.88 4.75 1.24
CA THR A 86 -12.35 3.82 2.27
C THR A 86 -13.69 3.22 1.87
N MET A 87 -14.65 4.08 1.51
CA MET A 87 -15.95 3.65 0.98
C MET A 87 -15.79 2.77 -0.26
N MET A 88 -14.87 3.12 -1.18
CA MET A 88 -14.61 2.30 -2.36
C MET A 88 -14.09 0.91 -1.98
N LYS A 89 -13.13 0.83 -1.07
CA LYS A 89 -12.55 -0.43 -0.59
C LYS A 89 -13.62 -1.33 0.02
N GLU A 90 -14.51 -0.76 0.85
CA GLU A 90 -15.60 -1.50 1.50
C GLU A 90 -16.69 -1.95 0.50
N THR A 91 -16.91 -1.17 -0.57
CA THR A 91 -17.92 -1.49 -1.59
C THR A 91 -17.49 -2.66 -2.49
N ILE A 92 -16.19 -2.86 -2.72
CA ILE A 92 -15.66 -3.84 -3.68
C ILE A 92 -16.08 -5.29 -3.37
N PRO A 93 -15.92 -5.81 -2.13
CA PRO A 93 -16.33 -7.17 -1.81
C PRO A 93 -17.83 -7.42 -2.06
N GLU A 94 -18.71 -6.54 -1.57
CA GLU A 94 -20.16 -6.66 -1.75
C GLU A 94 -20.58 -6.60 -3.23
N MET A 95 -19.91 -5.76 -4.01
CA MET A 95 -20.13 -5.67 -5.45
C MET A 95 -19.71 -6.96 -6.15
N MET A 96 -18.58 -7.56 -5.75
CA MET A 96 -18.07 -8.79 -6.34
C MET A 96 -18.97 -10.00 -6.04
N GLU A 97 -19.53 -10.07 -4.82
CA GLU A 97 -20.58 -11.05 -4.49
C GLU A 97 -21.84 -10.85 -5.32
N SER A 98 -22.25 -9.60 -5.54
CA SER A 98 -23.40 -9.30 -6.41
C SER A 98 -23.16 -9.75 -7.86
N LEU A 99 -21.94 -9.55 -8.37
CA LEU A 99 -21.51 -10.02 -9.68
C LEU A 99 -21.47 -11.56 -9.77
N GLN A 100 -21.05 -12.23 -8.69
CA GLN A 100 -21.12 -13.70 -8.57
C GLN A 100 -22.56 -14.20 -8.72
N ILE A 101 -23.51 -13.61 -8.00
CA ILE A 101 -24.92 -13.99 -8.07
C ILE A 101 -25.46 -13.80 -9.49
N ILE A 102 -25.13 -12.67 -10.13
CA ILE A 102 -25.53 -12.39 -11.51
C ILE A 102 -24.99 -13.45 -12.46
N TRP A 103 -23.72 -13.85 -12.32
CA TRP A 103 -23.13 -14.91 -13.15
C TRP A 103 -23.75 -16.28 -12.95
N GLN A 104 -24.17 -16.60 -11.73
CA GLN A 104 -24.79 -17.88 -11.43
C GLN A 104 -26.25 -17.97 -11.93
N ILE A 105 -26.99 -16.87 -11.90
CA ILE A 105 -28.45 -16.88 -12.10
C ILE A 105 -28.86 -16.26 -13.44
N SER A 106 -28.16 -15.25 -13.93
CA SER A 106 -28.52 -14.57 -15.18
C SER A 106 -28.36 -15.49 -16.37
N ARG A 107 -29.31 -15.42 -17.31
CA ARG A 107 -29.26 -16.17 -18.57
C ARG A 107 -28.39 -15.51 -19.63
N HIS A 108 -28.08 -14.22 -19.45
CA HIS A 108 -27.45 -13.39 -20.46
C HIS A 108 -26.09 -12.83 -19.98
N TYR A 109 -25.92 -12.63 -18.66
CA TYR A 109 -24.65 -12.18 -18.05
C TYR A 109 -23.78 -13.31 -17.50
N ASN A 110 -24.09 -14.57 -17.79
CA ASN A 110 -23.29 -15.74 -17.41
C ASN A 110 -22.25 -16.16 -18.46
N SER A 111 -21.84 -15.23 -19.33
CA SER A 111 -20.87 -15.47 -20.40
C SER A 111 -19.73 -14.45 -20.36
N ASN A 112 -18.55 -14.89 -20.80
CA ASN A 112 -17.37 -14.02 -20.86
C ASN A 112 -17.59 -12.79 -21.76
N GLU A 113 -18.38 -12.93 -22.83
CA GLU A 113 -18.68 -11.85 -23.78
C GLU A 113 -19.42 -10.67 -23.14
N ARG A 114 -20.16 -10.90 -22.05
CA ARG A 114 -20.91 -9.84 -21.33
C ARG A 114 -20.23 -9.46 -20.03
N MET A 115 -19.74 -10.43 -19.27
CA MET A 115 -19.17 -10.17 -17.95
C MET A 115 -17.79 -9.50 -18.03
N VAL A 116 -16.92 -9.93 -18.97
CA VAL A 116 -15.57 -9.35 -19.07
C VAL A 116 -15.61 -7.85 -19.40
N PRO A 117 -16.37 -7.37 -20.41
CA PRO A 117 -16.45 -5.94 -20.66
C PRO A 117 -16.99 -5.11 -19.48
N LEU A 118 -17.91 -5.67 -18.69
CA LEU A 118 -18.40 -5.01 -17.48
C LEU A 118 -17.29 -4.92 -16.41
N MET A 119 -16.58 -6.01 -16.17
CA MET A 119 -15.44 -6.07 -15.24
C MET A 119 -14.33 -5.11 -15.66
N GLU A 120 -14.04 -4.98 -16.95
CA GLU A 120 -13.09 -4.02 -17.49
C GLU A 120 -13.51 -2.56 -17.22
N ARG A 121 -14.81 -2.25 -17.36
CA ARG A 121 -15.32 -0.91 -17.03
C ARG A 121 -15.19 -0.61 -15.54
N ILE A 122 -15.40 -1.60 -14.68
CA ILE A 122 -15.22 -1.46 -13.23
C ILE A 122 -13.74 -1.23 -12.91
N ALA A 123 -12.84 -2.05 -13.44
CA ALA A 123 -11.39 -1.89 -13.26
C ALA A 123 -10.92 -0.51 -13.74
N TRP A 124 -11.39 -0.07 -14.93
CA TRP A 124 -11.13 1.27 -15.45
C TRP A 124 -11.62 2.37 -14.49
N GLN A 125 -12.84 2.24 -13.95
CA GLN A 125 -13.40 3.21 -13.00
C GLN A 125 -12.55 3.31 -11.73
N LEU A 126 -12.09 2.19 -11.17
CA LEU A 126 -11.22 2.17 -10.00
C LEU A 126 -9.89 2.87 -10.28
N CYS A 127 -9.26 2.55 -11.42
CA CYS A 127 -8.01 3.17 -11.86
C CYS A 127 -8.19 4.68 -12.07
N GLU A 128 -9.27 5.10 -12.72
CA GLU A 128 -9.57 6.51 -12.96
C GLU A 128 -9.71 7.29 -11.64
N GLN A 129 -10.39 6.72 -10.63
CA GLN A 129 -10.52 7.37 -9.32
C GLN A 129 -9.20 7.48 -8.58
N VAL A 130 -8.36 6.44 -8.63
CA VAL A 130 -7.03 6.50 -8.02
C VAL A 130 -6.16 7.55 -8.70
N SER A 131 -6.12 7.59 -10.03
CA SER A 131 -5.35 8.60 -10.78
C SER A 131 -5.82 10.04 -10.48
N ARG A 132 -7.14 10.27 -10.43
CA ARG A 132 -7.71 11.60 -10.10
C ARG A 132 -7.52 11.98 -8.63
N GLY A 133 -7.68 11.03 -7.72
CA GLY A 133 -7.55 11.28 -6.27
C GLY A 133 -6.10 11.49 -5.86
N LEU A 134 -5.15 10.81 -6.52
CA LEU A 134 -3.72 10.87 -6.23
C LEU A 134 -2.95 11.76 -7.21
N HIS A 135 -3.38 13.01 -7.40
CA HIS A 135 -2.53 13.96 -8.10
C HIS A 135 -1.22 14.17 -7.33
N VAL A 136 -0.12 13.56 -7.80
CA VAL A 136 1.20 13.54 -7.14
C VAL A 136 1.64 14.95 -6.72
N LEU A 137 1.52 15.94 -7.61
CA LEU A 137 1.84 17.34 -7.31
C LEU A 137 1.01 17.99 -6.19
N LYS A 138 -0.19 17.47 -5.91
CA LYS A 138 -1.03 17.93 -4.80
C LYS A 138 -0.71 17.15 -3.53
N LEU A 139 -0.45 15.84 -3.63
CA LEU A 139 -0.09 14.98 -2.51
C LEU A 139 1.15 15.48 -1.78
N LEU A 140 2.14 15.97 -2.52
CA LEU A 140 3.40 16.48 -1.98
C LEU A 140 3.25 17.81 -1.22
N LYS A 141 2.13 18.53 -1.41
CA LYS A 141 1.81 19.80 -0.74
C LYS A 141 0.94 19.64 0.50
N VAL A 142 0.33 18.47 0.69
CA VAL A 142 -0.48 18.13 1.87
C VAL A 142 0.44 17.62 2.98
N ASN A 143 -0.06 17.55 4.22
CA ASN A 143 0.65 16.91 5.32
C ASN A 143 1.10 15.49 4.93
N ARG A 144 2.36 15.15 5.21
CA ARG A 144 2.99 13.86 4.83
C ARG A 144 2.24 12.65 5.37
N GLU A 145 1.72 12.74 6.60
CA GLU A 145 0.96 11.63 7.21
C GLU A 145 -0.39 11.41 6.50
N GLU A 146 -1.07 12.50 6.13
CA GLU A 146 -2.32 12.46 5.38
C GLU A 146 -2.08 11.94 3.96
N ALA A 147 -1.01 12.39 3.30
CA ALA A 147 -0.61 11.92 1.97
C ALA A 147 -0.28 10.42 1.98
N TYR A 148 0.51 9.96 2.96
CA TYR A 148 0.82 8.53 3.13
C TYR A 148 -0.46 7.70 3.33
N SER A 149 -1.34 8.12 4.23
CA SER A 149 -2.61 7.42 4.51
C SER A 149 -3.50 7.35 3.26
N MET A 150 -3.58 8.44 2.50
CA MET A 150 -4.36 8.51 1.27
C MET A 150 -3.82 7.57 0.19
N VAL A 151 -2.51 7.58 -0.06
CA VAL A 151 -1.87 6.67 -1.04
C VAL A 151 -2.01 5.21 -0.61
N LEU A 152 -1.86 4.91 0.69
CA LEU A 152 -2.03 3.56 1.22
C LEU A 152 -3.48 3.05 1.05
N CYS A 153 -4.46 3.93 1.26
CA CYS A 153 -5.86 3.58 1.06
C CYS A 153 -6.17 3.33 -0.43
N ALA A 154 -5.69 4.19 -1.32
CA ALA A 154 -5.82 4.00 -2.77
C ALA A 154 -5.15 2.71 -3.27
N LYS A 155 -3.94 2.39 -2.77
CA LYS A 155 -3.28 1.10 -3.03
C LYS A 155 -4.18 -0.07 -2.59
N SER A 156 -4.71 0.02 -1.37
CA SER A 156 -5.59 -1.01 -0.81
C SER A 156 -6.85 -1.23 -1.65
N VAL A 157 -7.41 -0.20 -2.28
CA VAL A 157 -8.56 -0.33 -3.19
C VAL A 157 -8.21 -1.22 -4.39
N LEU A 158 -7.06 -0.99 -5.02
CA LEU A 158 -6.60 -1.76 -6.18
C LEU A 158 -6.25 -3.21 -5.81
N GLU A 159 -5.61 -3.42 -4.66
CA GLU A 159 -5.33 -4.76 -4.13
C GLU A 159 -6.61 -5.51 -3.76
N GLN A 160 -7.58 -4.81 -3.15
CA GLN A 160 -8.89 -5.37 -2.77
C GLN A 160 -9.68 -5.83 -4.00
N TRP A 161 -9.65 -5.08 -5.10
CA TRP A 161 -10.26 -5.49 -6.37
C TRP A 161 -9.77 -6.86 -6.83
N LYS A 162 -8.45 -7.05 -6.83
CA LYS A 162 -7.83 -8.31 -7.24
C LYS A 162 -8.11 -9.43 -6.24
N SER A 163 -7.96 -9.17 -4.94
CA SER A 163 -8.24 -10.18 -3.89
C SER A 163 -9.68 -10.67 -3.97
N SER A 164 -10.67 -9.76 -4.01
CA SER A 164 -12.09 -10.11 -4.05
C SER A 164 -12.46 -10.92 -5.29
N TYR A 165 -11.83 -10.68 -6.44
CA TYR A 165 -11.99 -11.54 -7.61
C TYR A 165 -11.54 -12.98 -7.35
N TYR A 166 -10.36 -13.18 -6.74
CA TYR A 166 -9.84 -14.52 -6.45
C TYR A 166 -10.66 -15.22 -5.36
N ASP A 167 -11.14 -14.49 -4.36
CA ASP A 167 -12.01 -15.01 -3.31
C ASP A 167 -13.33 -15.55 -3.91
N VAL A 168 -13.97 -14.76 -4.78
CA VAL A 168 -15.20 -15.17 -5.48
C VAL A 168 -14.94 -16.34 -6.44
N ARG A 169 -13.83 -16.30 -7.18
CA ARG A 169 -13.43 -17.42 -8.04
C ARG A 169 -13.29 -18.72 -7.25
N ALA A 170 -12.57 -18.69 -6.12
CA ALA A 170 -12.39 -19.86 -5.26
C ALA A 170 -13.73 -20.36 -4.71
N ALA A 171 -14.64 -19.46 -4.34
CA ALA A 171 -15.98 -19.81 -3.91
C ALA A 171 -16.82 -20.49 -5.02
N ILE A 172 -16.74 -20.00 -6.26
CA ILE A 172 -17.43 -20.59 -7.41
C ILE A 172 -16.86 -21.98 -7.71
N GLU A 173 -15.53 -22.13 -7.74
CA GLU A 173 -14.85 -23.41 -7.97
C GLU A 173 -15.25 -24.45 -6.90
N LYS A 174 -15.29 -24.04 -5.63
CA LYS A 174 -15.74 -24.90 -4.51
C LYS A 174 -17.20 -25.32 -4.64
N SER A 175 -18.07 -24.44 -5.16
CA SER A 175 -19.49 -24.74 -5.32
C SER A 175 -19.75 -25.80 -6.41
N GLY A 176 -18.93 -25.84 -7.47
CA GLY A 176 -19.06 -26.75 -8.61
C GLY A 176 -20.36 -26.64 -9.42
N ARG A 177 -21.22 -25.65 -9.12
CA ARG A 177 -22.59 -25.55 -9.67
C ARG A 177 -22.73 -24.53 -10.81
N ALA A 178 -21.72 -23.71 -11.03
CA ALA A 178 -21.77 -22.60 -11.97
C ALA A 178 -20.62 -22.69 -12.99
N PRO A 179 -20.74 -22.02 -14.15
CA PRO A 179 -19.64 -21.91 -15.10
C PRO A 179 -18.38 -21.34 -14.44
N ARG A 180 -17.22 -21.78 -14.92
CA ARG A 180 -15.92 -21.36 -14.38
C ARG A 180 -15.76 -19.84 -14.52
N TRP A 181 -15.47 -19.19 -13.41
CA TRP A 181 -15.17 -17.76 -13.34
C TRP A 181 -13.67 -17.54 -13.59
N GLU A 182 -13.30 -17.51 -14.86
CA GLU A 182 -11.92 -17.32 -15.29
C GLU A 182 -11.88 -16.32 -16.45
N PHE A 183 -11.21 -15.21 -16.21
CA PHE A 183 -11.05 -14.13 -17.19
C PHE A 183 -9.57 -13.87 -17.46
N ASP A 184 -9.27 -13.17 -18.54
CA ASP A 184 -7.90 -12.77 -18.88
C ASP A 184 -7.34 -11.83 -17.81
N HIS A 185 -6.31 -12.29 -17.11
CA HIS A 185 -5.68 -11.55 -16.01
C HIS A 185 -5.06 -10.24 -16.47
N LYS A 186 -4.48 -10.18 -17.68
CA LYS A 186 -3.85 -8.95 -18.17
C LYS A 186 -4.92 -7.89 -18.39
N ARG A 187 -6.01 -8.27 -19.05
CA ARG A 187 -7.13 -7.36 -19.34
C ARG A 187 -7.74 -6.75 -18.09
N LEU A 188 -7.81 -7.51 -16.99
CA LEU A 188 -8.45 -7.05 -15.75
C LEU A 188 -7.51 -6.39 -14.74
N PHE A 189 -6.25 -6.82 -14.68
CA PHE A 189 -5.36 -6.47 -13.57
C PHE A 189 -4.08 -5.76 -13.98
N GLU A 190 -3.65 -5.79 -15.24
CA GLU A 190 -2.34 -5.23 -15.63
C GLU A 190 -2.21 -3.75 -15.27
N ILE A 191 -3.23 -2.94 -15.56
CA ILE A 191 -3.25 -1.51 -15.24
C ILE A 191 -3.34 -1.30 -13.73
N SER A 192 -4.25 -2.00 -13.03
CA SER A 192 -4.43 -1.83 -11.58
C SER A 192 -3.21 -2.31 -10.78
N ASP A 193 -2.56 -3.39 -11.20
CA ASP A 193 -1.34 -3.93 -10.59
C ASP A 193 -0.19 -2.93 -10.76
N TYR A 194 -0.05 -2.35 -11.96
CA TYR A 194 0.93 -1.29 -12.21
C TYR A 194 0.67 -0.07 -11.32
N MET A 195 -0.56 0.44 -11.28
CA MET A 195 -0.91 1.58 -10.43
C MET A 195 -0.71 1.29 -8.93
N ALA A 196 -0.99 0.07 -8.47
CA ALA A 196 -0.71 -0.34 -7.11
C ALA A 196 0.80 -0.37 -6.80
N SER A 197 1.65 -0.73 -7.78
CA SER A 197 3.10 -0.65 -7.62
C SER A 197 3.60 0.80 -7.52
N VAL A 198 3.05 1.71 -8.32
CA VAL A 198 3.35 3.16 -8.21
C VAL A 198 2.92 3.69 -6.82
N CYS A 199 1.74 3.31 -6.33
CA CYS A 199 1.32 3.68 -4.97
C CYS A 199 2.27 3.09 -3.90
N GLN A 200 2.78 1.88 -4.09
CA GLN A 200 3.74 1.26 -3.17
C GLN A 200 5.06 2.03 -3.12
N ASP A 201 5.55 2.47 -4.28
CA ASP A 201 6.75 3.30 -4.39
C ASP A 201 6.56 4.66 -3.70
N LEU A 202 5.40 5.30 -3.89
CA LEU A 202 5.05 6.54 -3.19
C LEU A 202 4.95 6.34 -1.66
N CYS A 203 4.31 5.25 -1.21
CA CYS A 203 4.29 4.88 0.22
C CYS A 203 5.72 4.71 0.77
N TYR A 204 6.61 4.08 -0.01
CA TYR A 204 8.01 3.91 0.37
C TYR A 204 8.71 5.26 0.57
N VAL A 205 8.54 6.23 -0.34
CA VAL A 205 9.13 7.58 -0.23
C VAL A 205 8.69 8.26 1.08
N PHE A 206 7.40 8.28 1.38
CA PHE A 206 6.89 8.90 2.61
C PHE A 206 7.34 8.16 3.86
N GLN A 207 7.41 6.83 3.81
CA GLN A 207 7.88 6.01 4.92
C GLN A 207 9.35 6.31 5.22
N VAL A 208 10.21 6.39 4.20
CA VAL A 208 11.63 6.74 4.35
C VAL A 208 11.77 8.11 5.02
N GLN A 209 11.03 9.11 4.56
CA GLN A 209 11.06 10.44 5.20
C GLN A 209 10.69 10.37 6.68
N LYS A 210 9.60 9.69 7.01
CA LYS A 210 9.15 9.51 8.40
C LYS A 210 10.22 8.80 9.24
N GLU A 211 10.82 7.74 8.71
CA GLU A 211 11.87 6.99 9.39
C GLU A 211 13.08 7.87 9.70
N PHE A 212 13.57 8.66 8.75
CA PHE A 212 14.69 9.59 8.98
C PHE A 212 14.35 10.69 9.99
N HIS A 213 13.14 11.25 9.92
CA HIS A 213 12.68 12.22 10.91
C HIS A 213 12.55 11.59 12.30
N ASN A 214 12.21 10.31 12.42
CA ASN A 214 12.11 9.66 13.72
C ASN A 214 13.46 9.16 14.26
N PHE A 215 14.41 8.84 13.39
CA PHE A 215 15.71 8.28 13.76
C PHE A 215 16.57 9.23 14.62
N PHE A 216 16.48 10.54 14.41
CA PHE A 216 17.26 11.52 15.16
C PHE A 216 16.47 12.14 16.31
N ASP A 217 17.02 12.06 17.53
CA ASP A 217 16.52 12.80 18.69
C ASP A 217 16.54 14.33 18.44
N PRO A 218 15.70 15.13 19.13
CA PRO A 218 15.68 16.59 19.01
C PRO A 218 17.06 17.25 19.18
N ASP A 219 17.87 16.73 20.10
CA ASP A 219 19.23 17.22 20.35
C ASP A 219 20.16 16.97 19.16
N MET A 220 20.01 15.83 18.49
CA MET A 220 20.80 15.51 17.28
C MET A 220 20.32 16.33 16.09
N LYS A 221 19.01 16.49 15.93
CA LYS A 221 18.39 17.37 14.93
C LYS A 221 18.79 18.83 15.07
N SER A 222 19.30 19.26 16.23
CA SER A 222 19.76 20.63 16.43
C SER A 222 21.08 20.94 15.70
N ARG A 223 21.89 19.91 15.40
CA ARG A 223 23.19 20.02 14.72
C ARG A 223 23.01 20.43 13.26
N GLU A 224 23.81 21.38 12.78
CA GLU A 224 23.69 21.91 11.41
C GLU A 224 23.79 20.80 10.35
N GLN A 225 24.72 19.85 10.53
CA GLN A 225 24.93 18.73 9.59
C GLN A 225 23.66 17.87 9.39
N ILE A 226 22.94 17.56 10.48
CA ILE A 226 21.69 16.77 10.38
C ILE A 226 20.56 17.60 9.79
N LYS A 227 20.48 18.90 10.12
CA LYS A 227 19.48 19.78 9.53
C LYS A 227 19.64 19.87 8.02
N GLU A 228 20.86 20.08 7.53
CA GLU A 228 21.15 20.14 6.09
C GLU A 228 20.81 18.81 5.40
N MET A 229 21.13 17.69 6.03
CA MET A 229 20.78 16.35 5.53
C MET A 229 19.25 16.15 5.44
N LEU A 230 18.49 16.53 6.48
CA LEU A 230 17.03 16.43 6.49
C LEU A 230 16.38 17.38 5.48
N ILE A 231 16.94 18.59 5.28
CA ILE A 231 16.47 19.52 4.23
C ILE A 231 16.68 18.90 2.85
N ARG A 232 17.82 18.26 2.60
CA ARG A 232 18.08 17.54 1.34
C ARG A 232 17.13 16.37 1.15
N LEU A 233 16.87 15.59 2.20
CA LEU A 233 15.93 14.47 2.16
C LEU A 233 14.51 14.94 1.82
N ASP A 234 14.03 15.99 2.48
CA ASP A 234 12.74 16.60 2.20
C ASP A 234 12.72 17.21 0.79
N GLY A 235 13.86 17.69 0.29
CA GLY A 235 14.06 18.18 -1.06
C GLY A 235 14.01 17.10 -2.15
N LEU A 236 14.27 15.82 -1.85
CA LEU A 236 14.16 14.73 -2.83
C LEU A 236 12.76 14.58 -3.43
N VAL A 237 11.76 15.14 -2.77
CA VAL A 237 10.38 15.22 -3.27
C VAL A 237 10.30 15.99 -4.60
N SER A 238 11.20 16.94 -4.86
CA SER A 238 11.21 17.72 -6.09
C SER A 238 11.40 16.85 -7.33
N LEU A 239 12.06 15.69 -7.20
CA LEU A 239 12.23 14.71 -8.30
C LEU A 239 10.88 14.22 -8.83
N PHE A 240 9.84 14.23 -8.00
CA PHE A 240 8.48 13.85 -8.36
C PHE A 240 7.64 15.05 -8.81
N GLU A 241 8.05 16.28 -8.47
CA GLU A 241 7.36 17.50 -8.90
C GLU A 241 7.73 17.93 -10.32
N GLU A 242 8.96 17.64 -10.74
CA GLU A 242 9.49 17.98 -12.07
C GLU A 242 9.05 17.01 -13.17
N VAL A 243 8.23 16.00 -12.82
CA VAL A 243 7.78 14.97 -13.75
C VAL A 243 6.68 15.52 -14.68
N GLU A 244 6.95 15.57 -15.98
CA GLU A 244 6.01 16.02 -17.03
C GLU A 244 5.03 14.93 -17.52
N PHE A 245 5.08 13.73 -16.94
CA PHE A 245 4.21 12.60 -17.30
C PHE A 245 3.29 12.17 -16.14
N ASP A 246 2.23 11.43 -16.44
CA ASP A 246 1.39 10.81 -15.40
C ASP A 246 2.02 9.50 -14.92
N PRO A 247 2.45 9.38 -13.65
CA PRO A 247 3.03 8.16 -13.10
C PRO A 247 2.10 6.95 -13.21
N PHE A 248 0.79 7.15 -13.19
CA PHE A 248 -0.20 6.07 -13.29
C PHE A 248 -0.43 5.58 -14.72
N ASN A 249 0.15 6.23 -15.72
CA ASN A 249 0.13 5.74 -17.10
C ASN A 249 1.15 4.60 -17.28
N ILE A 250 0.67 3.39 -17.56
CA ILE A 250 1.51 2.19 -17.73
C ILE A 250 2.56 2.30 -18.84
N SER A 251 2.31 3.12 -19.87
CA SER A 251 3.29 3.36 -20.93
C SER A 251 4.56 4.05 -20.43
N GLU A 252 4.46 4.79 -19.32
CA GLU A 252 5.55 5.55 -18.70
C GLU A 252 6.30 4.75 -17.63
N ASN A 253 6.02 3.44 -17.47
CA ASN A 253 6.66 2.57 -16.47
C ASN A 253 8.20 2.65 -16.52
N GLY A 254 8.78 2.74 -17.72
CA GLY A 254 10.24 2.92 -17.87
C GLY A 254 10.75 4.23 -17.26
N ASN A 255 10.02 5.32 -17.48
CA ASN A 255 10.35 6.63 -16.93
C ASN A 255 10.12 6.70 -15.42
N TRP A 256 9.02 6.12 -14.91
CA TRP A 256 8.76 6.01 -13.48
C TRP A 256 9.87 5.24 -12.75
N LYS A 257 10.29 4.10 -13.29
CA LYS A 257 11.41 3.32 -12.73
C LYS A 257 12.71 4.10 -12.68
N LYS A 258 12.96 4.96 -13.67
CA LYS A 258 14.13 5.84 -13.67
C LYS A 258 14.07 6.87 -12.55
N VAL A 259 12.90 7.52 -12.36
CA VAL A 259 12.69 8.46 -11.24
C VAL A 259 12.93 7.76 -9.89
N MET A 260 12.41 6.55 -9.71
CA MET A 260 12.66 5.78 -8.49
C MET A 260 14.13 5.38 -8.31
N GLN A 261 14.85 5.04 -9.38
CA GLN A 261 16.29 4.77 -9.33
C GLN A 261 17.10 6.02 -8.96
N ASP A 262 16.72 7.19 -9.49
CA ASP A 262 17.35 8.47 -9.17
C ASP A 262 17.09 8.82 -7.69
N PHE A 263 15.87 8.58 -7.19
CA PHE A 263 15.53 8.71 -5.77
C PHE A 263 16.37 7.76 -4.90
N ASP A 264 16.44 6.47 -5.22
CA ASP A 264 17.21 5.48 -4.45
C ASP A 264 18.71 5.81 -4.45
N SER A 265 19.23 6.32 -5.57
CA SER A 265 20.64 6.74 -5.68
C SER A 265 20.93 7.96 -4.80
N ALA A 266 20.08 9.00 -4.86
CA ALA A 266 20.22 10.18 -4.01
C ALA A 266 20.04 9.84 -2.52
N LEU A 267 19.13 8.92 -2.23
CA LEU A 267 18.89 8.40 -0.90
C LEU A 267 20.08 7.57 -0.36
N GLY A 268 20.76 6.81 -1.23
CA GLY A 268 21.99 6.08 -0.87
C GLY A 268 23.11 7.02 -0.40
N VAL A 269 23.25 8.20 -1.01
CA VAL A 269 24.21 9.22 -0.54
C VAL A 269 23.86 9.70 0.87
N ILE A 270 22.57 9.89 1.17
CA ILE A 270 22.11 10.27 2.51
C ILE A 270 22.35 9.15 3.53
N ASP A 271 22.22 7.88 3.14
CA ASP A 271 22.56 6.75 4.01
C ASP A 271 24.05 6.75 4.37
N GLU A 272 24.92 6.95 3.39
CA GLU A 272 26.37 7.02 3.59
C GLU A 272 26.73 8.17 4.54
N GLU A 273 26.17 9.36 4.34
CA GLU A 273 26.35 10.51 5.24
C GLU A 273 25.83 10.21 6.65
N THR A 274 24.71 9.48 6.77
CA THR A 274 24.17 9.07 8.07
C THR A 274 25.10 8.09 8.76
N ILE A 275 25.66 7.13 8.02
CA ILE A 275 26.65 6.17 8.51
C ILE A 275 27.92 6.90 8.99
N GLU A 276 28.41 7.88 8.23
CA GLU A 276 29.57 8.69 8.61
C GLU A 276 29.30 9.53 9.87
N PHE A 277 28.10 10.12 9.97
CA PHE A 277 27.68 10.85 11.16
C PHE A 277 27.64 9.95 12.39
N VAL A 278 27.02 8.78 12.27
CA VAL A 278 26.95 7.76 13.32
C VAL A 278 28.36 7.36 13.75
N ASP A 279 29.28 7.16 12.80
CA ASP A 279 30.69 6.85 13.07
C ASP A 279 31.42 7.97 13.80
N LEU A 280 31.23 9.21 13.40
CA LEU A 280 31.82 10.37 14.05
C LEU A 280 31.28 10.51 15.48
N ALA A 281 29.98 10.34 15.65
CA ALA A 281 29.35 10.43 16.96
C ALA A 281 29.90 9.35 17.90
N PHE A 282 30.05 8.11 17.43
CA PHE A 282 30.67 7.04 18.22
C PHE A 282 32.15 7.29 18.54
N LYS A 283 32.93 7.92 17.65
CA LYS A 283 34.32 8.31 17.96
C LYS A 283 34.42 9.35 19.09
N THR A 284 33.40 10.18 19.28
CA THR A 284 33.37 11.16 20.39
C THR A 284 33.04 10.54 21.74
N VAL A 285 32.55 9.29 21.76
CA VAL A 285 32.16 8.63 22.99
C VAL A 285 33.33 7.82 23.56
N HIS A 286 33.81 8.24 24.72
CA HIS A 286 35.04 7.70 25.34
C HIS A 286 34.76 6.55 26.34
N SER A 287 33.50 6.32 26.70
CA SER A 287 33.07 5.30 27.66
C SER A 287 32.15 4.29 26.96
N SER A 288 32.40 3.00 27.18
CA SER A 288 31.53 1.93 26.69
C SER A 288 30.06 2.15 27.09
N ALA A 289 29.78 2.59 28.32
CA ALA A 289 28.42 2.85 28.79
C ALA A 289 27.68 3.89 27.93
N ALA A 290 28.32 5.02 27.63
CA ALA A 290 27.72 6.08 26.83
C ALA A 290 27.56 5.65 25.35
N ALA A 291 28.47 4.81 24.83
CA ALA A 291 28.39 4.32 23.46
C ALA A 291 27.20 3.36 23.31
N PHE A 292 26.97 2.52 24.32
CA PHE A 292 25.81 1.64 24.37
C PHE A 292 24.49 2.39 24.57
N GLU A 293 24.44 3.44 25.39
CA GLU A 293 23.24 4.27 25.47
C GLU A 293 22.89 4.92 24.12
N MET A 294 23.90 5.38 23.39
CA MET A 294 23.69 5.91 22.05
C MET A 294 23.22 4.84 21.06
N LEU A 295 23.76 3.63 21.12
CA LEU A 295 23.31 2.52 20.27
C LEU A 295 21.89 2.07 20.59
N LEU A 296 21.52 2.02 21.88
CA LEU A 296 20.16 1.73 22.33
C LEU A 296 19.14 2.75 21.81
N LYS A 297 19.52 4.03 21.71
CA LYS A 297 18.67 5.06 21.11
C LYS A 297 18.40 4.77 19.63
N PHE A 298 19.42 4.36 18.87
CA PHE A 298 19.26 4.05 17.46
C PHE A 298 18.53 2.73 17.18
N GLN A 299 18.58 1.75 18.09
CA GLN A 299 17.93 0.44 17.91
C GLN A 299 16.44 0.40 18.27
N GLN A 300 15.92 1.37 19.02
CA GLN A 300 14.49 1.40 19.36
C GLN A 300 13.58 1.69 18.16
N ILE A 301 14.16 2.06 17.01
CA ILE A 301 13.43 2.37 15.78
C ILE A 301 13.95 1.43 14.70
N PRO A 302 13.12 0.52 14.15
CA PRO A 302 13.53 -0.24 12.98
C PRO A 302 13.81 0.74 11.84
N PHE A 303 15.09 0.97 11.60
CA PHE A 303 15.58 1.91 10.61
C PHE A 303 16.23 1.15 9.47
N ARG A 304 16.32 1.80 8.30
CA ARG A 304 16.77 1.21 7.04
C ARG A 304 17.89 0.17 7.19
N LYS A 305 17.75 -0.95 6.47
CA LYS A 305 18.59 -2.14 6.59
C LYS A 305 20.10 -1.84 6.58
N ALA A 306 20.58 -1.00 5.66
CA ALA A 306 21.99 -0.67 5.55
C ALA A 306 22.57 -0.05 6.83
N ILE A 307 21.83 0.86 7.45
CA ILE A 307 22.24 1.57 8.67
C ILE A 307 22.12 0.63 9.87
N ASN A 308 21.07 -0.18 9.91
CA ASN A 308 20.89 -1.20 10.95
C ASN A 308 22.01 -2.27 10.90
N ASP A 309 22.39 -2.73 9.71
CA ASP A 309 23.50 -3.65 9.53
C ASP A 309 24.84 -3.01 9.95
N HIS A 310 25.01 -1.71 9.70
CA HIS A 310 26.18 -0.96 10.16
C HIS A 310 26.24 -0.81 11.69
N LEU A 311 25.12 -0.44 12.32
CA LEU A 311 24.99 -0.35 13.78
C LEU A 311 25.29 -1.69 14.46
N LYS A 312 24.81 -2.80 13.88
CA LYS A 312 25.12 -4.16 14.36
C LYS A 312 26.62 -4.47 14.30
N ARG A 313 27.34 -4.08 13.25
CA ARG A 313 28.81 -4.28 13.18
C ARG A 313 29.56 -3.46 14.22
N LYS A 314 29.08 -2.27 14.59
CA LYS A 314 29.71 -1.44 15.63
C LYS A 314 29.54 -2.02 17.02
N PHE A 315 28.48 -2.79 17.24
CA PHE A 315 28.22 -3.48 18.50
C PHE A 315 29.41 -4.35 18.94
N ASP A 316 29.98 -5.12 18.03
CA ASP A 316 31.16 -5.95 18.30
C ASP A 316 32.37 -5.11 18.72
N GLY A 317 32.55 -3.93 18.10
CA GLY A 317 33.59 -2.97 18.48
C GLY A 317 33.42 -2.45 19.91
N PHE A 318 32.18 -2.14 20.32
CA PHE A 318 31.90 -1.69 21.68
C PHE A 318 32.11 -2.78 22.73
N LEU A 319 31.83 -4.04 22.38
CA LEU A 319 32.13 -5.19 23.24
C LEU A 319 33.63 -5.31 23.51
N ILE A 320 34.46 -5.17 22.47
CA ILE A 320 35.91 -5.18 22.61
C ILE A 320 36.39 -4.00 23.49
N GLN A 321 35.82 -2.80 23.30
CA GLN A 321 36.15 -1.65 24.15
C GLN A 321 35.79 -1.88 25.62
N TYR A 322 34.62 -2.48 25.89
CA TYR A 322 34.22 -2.86 27.25
C TYR A 322 35.18 -3.87 27.87
N CYS A 323 35.57 -4.93 27.15
CA CYS A 323 36.58 -5.88 27.63
C CYS A 323 37.89 -5.18 28.00
N ASN A 324 38.35 -4.24 27.16
CA ASN A 324 39.56 -3.46 27.45
C ASN A 324 39.41 -2.56 28.69
N GLU A 325 38.24 -1.98 28.93
CA GLU A 325 37.94 -1.21 30.14
C GLU A 325 37.95 -2.10 31.40
N VAL A 326 37.35 -3.29 31.33
CA VAL A 326 37.38 -4.29 32.41
C VAL A 326 38.82 -4.72 32.73
N ASP A 327 39.63 -5.00 31.71
CA ASP A 327 41.03 -5.38 31.88
C ASP A 327 41.86 -4.26 32.52
N ARG A 328 41.59 -3.00 32.17
CA ARG A 328 42.23 -1.84 32.80
C ARG A 328 41.85 -1.73 34.27
N ILE A 329 40.56 -1.89 34.60
CA ILE A 329 40.07 -1.84 35.98
C ILE A 329 40.66 -2.98 36.80
N ASN A 330 40.75 -4.19 36.24
CA ASN A 330 41.40 -5.33 36.90
C ASN A 330 42.87 -5.05 37.20
N LYS A 331 43.62 -4.44 36.27
CA LYS A 331 45.02 -4.04 36.50
C LYS A 331 45.16 -3.01 37.61
N ILE A 332 44.28 -2.01 37.66
CA ILE A 332 44.25 -1.01 38.75
C ILE A 332 43.97 -1.70 40.09
N PHE A 333 42.98 -2.60 40.11
CA PHE A 333 42.64 -3.36 41.30
C PHE A 333 43.83 -4.17 41.82
N ASP A 334 44.51 -4.92 40.95
CA ASP A 334 45.65 -5.74 41.36
C ASP A 334 46.85 -4.93 41.82
N ALA A 335 47.10 -3.76 41.23
CA ALA A 335 48.19 -2.87 41.60
C ALA A 335 47.95 -2.15 42.93
N GLU A 336 46.71 -1.73 43.20
CA GLU A 336 46.39 -0.86 44.32
C GLU A 336 45.68 -1.56 45.49
N LYS A 337 45.29 -2.85 45.36
CA LYS A 337 44.57 -3.59 46.43
C LYS A 337 45.25 -3.58 47.80
N SER A 338 46.57 -3.49 47.84
CA SER A 338 47.34 -3.45 49.08
C SER A 338 47.37 -2.06 49.72
N LYS A 339 47.18 -0.99 48.94
CA LYS A 339 47.17 0.40 49.41
C LYS A 339 46.37 1.30 48.45
N PRO A 340 45.02 1.25 48.51
CA PRO A 340 44.18 1.98 47.57
C PRO A 340 44.27 3.49 47.79
N TYR A 341 44.05 4.27 46.74
CA TYR A 341 43.96 5.72 46.86
C TYR A 341 42.68 6.10 47.60
N LEU A 342 42.83 6.70 48.79
CA LEU A 342 41.72 7.08 49.67
C LEU A 342 41.38 8.55 49.50
N VAL A 343 40.10 8.90 49.52
CA VAL A 343 39.65 10.30 49.54
C VAL A 343 40.04 10.92 50.88
N LYS A 344 40.46 12.20 50.87
CA LYS A 344 40.86 12.93 52.09
C LYS A 344 39.74 12.84 53.14
N CYS A 345 40.11 12.47 54.37
CA CYS A 345 39.24 12.29 55.56
C CYS A 345 38.48 10.95 55.69
N GLU A 346 38.71 9.95 54.84
CA GLU A 346 38.14 8.60 55.05
C GLU A 346 39.01 7.72 55.97
N THR A 347 38.36 6.86 56.77
CA THR A 347 39.10 5.85 57.56
C THR A 347 39.65 4.75 56.64
N PRO A 348 40.81 4.14 56.96
CA PRO A 348 41.50 3.21 56.06
C PRO A 348 40.64 2.03 55.58
N VAL A 349 39.80 1.50 56.46
CA VAL A 349 38.90 0.38 56.15
C VAL A 349 37.71 0.85 55.30
N ALA A 350 37.06 1.95 55.68
CA ALA A 350 35.89 2.45 54.95
C ALA A 350 36.26 2.92 53.54
N GLY A 351 37.35 3.67 53.39
CA GLY A 351 37.78 4.16 52.08
C GLY A 351 38.27 3.04 51.14
N SER A 352 38.87 1.97 51.68
CA SER A 352 39.22 0.78 50.87
C SER A 352 37.97 0.07 50.34
N ILE A 353 36.90 -0.02 51.13
CA ILE A 353 35.61 -0.56 50.70
C ILE A 353 34.96 0.34 49.65
N THR A 354 34.98 1.66 49.86
CA THR A 354 34.43 2.64 48.90
C THR A 354 35.15 2.55 47.56
N TRP A 355 36.48 2.54 47.56
CA TRP A 355 37.30 2.41 46.34
C TRP A 355 36.98 1.13 45.56
N ALA A 356 36.94 -0.02 46.24
CA ALA A 356 36.59 -1.30 45.61
C ALA A 356 35.17 -1.28 45.02
N ARG A 357 34.21 -0.65 45.72
CA ARG A 357 32.84 -0.46 45.22
C ARG A 357 32.81 0.45 44.00
N THR A 358 33.61 1.52 43.95
CA THR A 358 33.68 2.41 42.79
C THR A 358 34.17 1.68 41.54
N LEU A 359 35.24 0.88 41.65
CA LEU A 359 35.73 0.06 40.54
C LEU A 359 34.69 -0.97 40.08
N PHE A 360 33.99 -1.61 41.02
CA PHE A 360 32.91 -2.52 40.70
C PHE A 360 31.73 -1.83 39.99
N CYS A 361 31.32 -0.64 40.44
CA CYS A 361 30.27 0.14 39.79
C CYS A 361 30.64 0.53 38.35
N GLN A 362 31.90 0.91 38.11
CA GLN A 362 32.40 1.23 36.76
C GLN A 362 32.31 0.06 35.79
N ILE A 363 32.50 -1.18 36.26
CA ILE A 363 32.31 -2.39 35.45
C ILE A 363 30.83 -2.72 35.27
N LYS A 364 30.04 -2.57 36.35
CA LYS A 364 28.64 -3.00 36.43
C LYS A 364 27.70 -2.15 35.57
N GLU A 365 27.89 -0.84 35.53
CA GLU A 365 26.99 0.04 34.76
C GLU A 365 26.94 -0.28 33.26
N PRO A 366 28.06 -0.39 32.53
CA PRO A 366 28.03 -0.81 31.13
C PRO A 366 27.47 -2.23 30.95
N MET A 367 27.72 -3.15 31.90
CA MET A 367 27.19 -4.52 31.86
C MET A 367 25.66 -4.55 31.95
N LEU A 368 25.06 -3.71 32.79
CA LEU A 368 23.60 -3.62 32.91
C LEU A 368 22.97 -3.04 31.63
N SER A 369 23.62 -2.05 31.01
CA SER A 369 23.21 -1.53 29.71
C SER A 369 23.31 -2.61 28.62
N PHE A 370 24.36 -3.44 28.66
CA PHE A 370 24.51 -4.58 27.76
C PHE A 370 23.41 -5.63 27.94
N LEU A 371 23.07 -6.01 29.18
CA LEU A 371 22.00 -6.97 29.44
C LEU A 371 20.64 -6.48 28.93
N LYS A 372 20.36 -5.18 29.05
CA LYS A 372 19.14 -4.58 28.47
C LYS A 372 19.14 -4.64 26.94
N ALA A 373 20.27 -4.30 26.30
CA ALA A 373 20.41 -4.37 24.85
C ALA A 373 20.30 -5.80 24.31
N ALA A 374 20.95 -6.76 24.97
CA ALA A 374 20.93 -8.17 24.58
C ALA A 374 19.52 -8.79 24.71
N GLN A 375 18.75 -8.40 25.73
CA GLN A 375 17.35 -8.82 25.85
C GLN A 375 16.48 -8.28 24.72
N MET A 376 16.69 -7.03 24.28
CA MET A 376 16.00 -6.44 23.12
C MET A 376 16.37 -7.15 21.81
N LEU A 377 17.66 -7.45 21.60
CA LEU A 377 18.16 -8.14 20.41
C LEU A 377 17.69 -9.61 20.35
N GLY A 378 17.55 -10.28 21.50
CA GLY A 378 17.03 -11.64 21.59
C GLY A 378 15.52 -11.74 21.33
N SER A 379 14.74 -10.70 21.68
CA SER A 379 13.29 -10.68 21.44
C SER A 379 12.92 -10.41 19.97
N GLU A 380 13.73 -9.66 19.22
CA GLU A 380 13.47 -9.43 17.79
C GLU A 380 13.66 -10.70 16.95
N GLN A 381 14.56 -11.61 17.33
CA GLN A 381 14.71 -12.89 16.62
C GLN A 381 13.54 -13.86 16.82
N GLN A 382 12.73 -13.67 17.87
CA GLN A 382 11.52 -14.48 18.11
C GLN A 382 10.26 -13.91 17.46
N SER A 383 10.30 -12.68 16.92
CA SER A 383 9.13 -12.07 16.25
C SER A 383 9.06 -12.35 14.74
N TYR A 384 10.04 -13.05 14.17
CA TYR A 384 10.09 -13.41 12.74
C TYR A 384 10.08 -14.93 12.51
N MET A 385 9.69 -15.70 13.53
CA MET A 385 9.18 -17.08 13.41
C MET A 385 7.71 -17.08 13.81
#